data_AF-A0A6B3G4C4-F1
#
_entry.id   AF-A0A6B3G4C4-F1
#
_cell.length_a   1.000
_cell.length_b   1.000
_cell.length_c   1.000
_cell.angle_alpha   90.00
_cell.angle_beta   90.00
_cell.angle_gamma   90.00
#
_symmetry.space_group_name_H-M   'P 1'
#
loop_
_entity.id
_entity.type
_entity.pdbx_description
1 polymer ?
#
loop_
_entity_poly.entity_id
_entity_poly.type
_entity_poly.pdbx_seq_one_letter_code
_entity_poly.pdbx_strand_id
1 'polypeptide(L)'
;MSESSTGKAGTGRAEQEVVDLCRDLIRIDTSNYGDHSGPGERLAAEYVAEKLAEVGLEPQIFESHKGRASTVARIEGEDPSRPALLIHGHTDVVPANAADWTHDPFSGEIADGCVWGRGAVDMKDMDAMT
;
A
#
# COMPACT_ATOMS: atom_id res chain seq x y z
N MET A 1 -26.92 -37.34 8.27
CA MET A 1 -26.48 -35.96 8.55
C MET A 1 -25.16 -35.80 7.82
N SER A 2 -25.18 -35.09 6.70
CA SER A 2 -24.02 -34.88 5.83
C SER A 2 -23.54 -33.47 6.10
N GLU A 3 -22.45 -33.33 6.85
CA GLU A 3 -21.78 -32.04 7.00
C GLU A 3 -21.04 -31.74 5.71
N SER A 4 -21.60 -30.80 4.95
CA SER A 4 -20.95 -30.15 3.84
C SER A 4 -19.82 -29.29 4.40
N SER A 5 -18.59 -29.79 4.31
CA SER A 5 -17.39 -28.97 4.43
C SER A 5 -17.39 -27.91 3.33
N THR A 6 -17.75 -26.69 3.68
CA THR A 6 -17.51 -25.51 2.84
C THR A 6 -16.00 -25.29 2.78
N GLY A 7 -15.37 -25.79 1.70
CA GLY A 7 -13.99 -25.50 1.39
C GLY A 7 -13.78 -23.99 1.30
N LYS A 8 -12.78 -23.47 2.02
CA LYS A 8 -12.23 -22.14 1.75
C LYS A 8 -11.76 -22.14 0.30
N ALA A 9 -12.46 -21.40 -0.56
CA ALA A 9 -11.90 -21.02 -1.85
C ALA A 9 -10.58 -20.31 -1.56
N GLY A 10 -9.46 -20.88 -2.00
CA GLY A 10 -8.17 -20.20 -1.90
C GLY A 10 -8.29 -18.89 -2.68
N THR A 11 -7.88 -17.79 -2.06
CA THR A 11 -7.72 -16.50 -2.72
C THR A 11 -6.91 -16.68 -4.00
N GLY A 12 -7.35 -16.06 -5.09
CA GLY A 12 -6.61 -16.09 -6.35
C GLY A 12 -5.20 -15.53 -6.14
N ARG A 13 -4.23 -15.94 -6.99
CA ARG A 13 -2.83 -15.48 -6.86
C ARG A 13 -2.71 -13.96 -6.77
N ALA A 14 -3.48 -13.22 -7.58
CA ALA A 14 -3.49 -11.76 -7.59
C ALA A 14 -4.12 -11.17 -6.31
N GLU A 15 -5.21 -11.77 -5.79
CA GLU A 15 -5.83 -11.32 -4.54
C GLU A 15 -4.85 -11.47 -3.36
N GLN A 16 -4.14 -12.60 -3.32
CA GLN A 16 -3.13 -12.84 -2.29
C GLN A 16 -1.96 -11.85 -2.40
N GLU A 17 -1.54 -11.52 -3.62
CA GLU A 17 -0.49 -10.52 -3.87
C GLU A 17 -0.90 -9.13 -3.38
N VAL A 18 -2.14 -8.69 -3.65
CA VAL A 18 -2.67 -7.43 -3.10
C VAL A 18 -2.67 -7.43 -1.57
N VAL A 19 -3.10 -8.55 -0.95
CA VAL A 19 -3.07 -8.69 0.50
C VAL A 19 -1.65 -8.53 1.05
N ASP A 20 -0.66 -9.17 0.43
CA ASP A 20 0.72 -9.12 0.90
C ASP A 20 1.35 -7.74 0.67
N LEU A 21 1.12 -7.12 -0.49
CA LEU A 21 1.54 -5.74 -0.78
C LEU A 21 0.97 -4.73 0.22
N CYS A 22 -0.33 -4.82 0.52
CA CYS A 22 -1.00 -3.94 1.48
C CYS A 22 -0.40 -4.10 2.89
N ARG A 23 -0.16 -5.35 3.33
CA ARG A 23 0.44 -5.64 4.63
C ARG A 23 1.85 -5.10 4.75
N ASP A 24 2.65 -5.24 3.69
CA ASP A 24 4.02 -4.73 3.66
C ASP A 24 4.03 -3.20 3.69
N LEU A 25 3.16 -2.53 2.94
CA LEU A 25 2.98 -1.08 3.04
C LEU A 25 2.55 -0.63 4.44
N ILE A 26 1.61 -1.34 5.09
CA ILE A 26 1.17 -1.03 6.46
C ILE A 26 2.32 -1.11 7.46
N ARG A 27 3.26 -2.05 7.28
CA ARG A 27 4.43 -2.21 8.16
C ARG A 27 5.42 -1.05 8.10
N ILE A 28 5.36 -0.25 7.04
CA ILE A 28 6.14 0.97 6.92
C ILE A 28 5.35 2.09 7.61
N ASP A 29 5.81 2.48 8.80
CA ASP A 29 5.24 3.63 9.52
C ASP A 29 5.50 4.93 8.74
N THR A 30 4.45 5.43 8.12
CA THR A 30 4.41 6.69 7.36
C THR A 30 3.54 7.73 8.06
N SER A 31 3.46 7.66 9.40
CA SER A 31 2.64 8.58 10.20
C SER A 31 3.00 10.04 9.92
N ASN A 32 2.00 10.81 9.51
CA ASN A 32 2.14 12.23 9.17
C ASN A 32 1.40 13.09 10.22
N TYR A 33 2.17 13.83 11.01
CA TYR A 33 1.66 14.74 12.04
C TYR A 33 1.31 16.14 11.50
N GLY A 34 1.56 16.39 10.21
CA GLY A 34 1.29 17.68 9.55
C GLY A 34 2.40 18.72 9.71
N ASP A 35 3.49 18.40 10.41
CA ASP A 35 4.59 19.32 10.73
C ASP A 35 5.99 18.79 10.34
N HIS A 36 6.03 17.71 9.55
CA HIS A 36 7.26 17.01 9.14
C HIS A 36 8.07 16.35 10.28
N SER A 37 7.49 16.17 11.48
CA SER A 37 8.13 15.46 12.59
C SER A 37 8.06 13.94 12.49
N GLY A 38 7.18 13.41 11.63
CA GLY A 38 6.99 11.98 11.41
C GLY A 38 8.15 11.30 10.64
N PRO A 39 8.11 9.97 10.49
CA PRO A 39 9.17 9.21 9.81
C PRO A 39 9.36 9.58 8.33
N GLY A 40 8.27 10.05 7.68
CA GLY A 40 8.22 10.31 6.24
C GLY A 40 7.87 9.07 5.41
N GLU A 41 7.61 9.30 4.13
CA GLU A 41 7.10 8.33 3.17
C GLU A 41 8.21 7.69 2.31
N ARG A 42 9.48 8.11 2.48
CA ARG A 42 10.59 7.66 1.63
C ARG A 42 10.70 6.14 1.51
N LEU A 43 10.58 5.41 2.63
CA LEU A 43 10.64 3.95 2.61
C LEU A 43 9.45 3.32 1.86
N ALA A 44 8.26 3.89 1.99
CA ALA A 44 7.08 3.42 1.26
C ALA A 44 7.21 3.72 -0.24
N ALA A 45 7.69 4.91 -0.59
CA ALA A 45 7.97 5.29 -1.97
C ALA A 45 8.99 4.34 -2.63
N GLU A 46 10.08 4.02 -1.92
CA GLU A 46 11.09 3.05 -2.39
C GLU A 46 10.51 1.65 -2.54
N TYR A 47 9.68 1.19 -1.61
CA TYR A 47 8.99 -0.09 -1.71
C TYR A 47 8.09 -0.17 -2.96
N VAL A 48 7.27 0.86 -3.19
CA VAL A 48 6.42 0.94 -4.39
C VAL A 48 7.27 0.96 -5.67
N ALA A 49 8.37 1.72 -5.66
CA ALA A 49 9.27 1.78 -6.80
C ALA A 49 9.92 0.41 -7.09
N GLU A 50 10.33 -0.33 -6.06
CA GLU A 50 10.86 -1.69 -6.21
C GLU A 50 9.83 -2.61 -6.89
N LYS A 51 8.58 -2.60 -6.40
CA LYS A 51 7.51 -3.45 -6.96
C LYS A 51 7.15 -3.10 -8.40
N LEU A 52 7.14 -1.82 -8.76
CA LEU A 52 6.92 -1.39 -10.14
C LEU A 52 8.12 -1.77 -11.05
N ALA A 53 9.35 -1.70 -10.53
CA ALA A 53 10.55 -2.10 -11.28
C ALA A 53 10.60 -3.62 -11.52
N GLU A 54 10.12 -4.45 -10.58
CA GLU A 54 10.03 -5.91 -10.73
C GLU A 54 9.21 -6.34 -11.96
N VAL A 55 8.23 -5.53 -12.36
CA VAL A 55 7.37 -5.77 -13.54
C VAL A 55 7.81 -5.00 -14.79
N GLY A 56 9.01 -4.40 -14.77
CA GLY A 56 9.64 -3.78 -15.93
C GLY A 56 9.29 -2.31 -16.17
N LEU A 57 8.74 -1.61 -15.17
CA LEU A 57 8.56 -0.16 -15.23
C LEU A 57 9.82 0.57 -14.76
N GLU A 58 9.93 1.86 -15.12
CA GLU A 58 11.00 2.75 -14.65
C GLU A 58 10.45 3.84 -13.72
N PRO A 59 10.19 3.51 -12.44
CA PRO A 59 9.69 4.49 -11.48
C PRO A 59 10.74 5.53 -11.12
N GLN A 60 10.28 6.76 -10.91
CA GLN A 60 11.07 7.87 -10.42
C GLN A 60 10.57 8.29 -9.04
N ILE A 61 11.48 8.63 -8.14
CA ILE A 61 11.14 9.14 -6.82
C ILE A 61 11.41 10.64 -6.76
N PHE A 62 10.39 11.40 -6.37
CA PHE A 62 10.46 12.83 -6.16
C PHE A 62 10.34 13.14 -4.69
N GLU A 63 11.19 14.04 -4.17
CA GLU A 63 11.22 14.38 -2.75
C GLU A 63 11.03 15.89 -2.58
N SER A 64 9.88 16.29 -2.02
CA SER A 64 9.50 17.71 -1.86
C SER A 64 10.09 18.32 -0.58
N HIS A 65 10.34 17.48 0.42
CA HIS A 65 11.01 17.78 1.67
C HIS A 65 11.72 16.50 2.12
N LYS A 66 12.78 16.62 2.94
CA LYS A 66 13.48 15.44 3.49
C LYS A 66 12.48 14.44 4.09
N GLY A 67 12.50 13.21 3.61
CA GLY A 67 11.59 12.12 3.98
C GLY A 67 10.24 12.12 3.25
N ARG A 68 9.78 13.25 2.69
CA ARG A 68 8.51 13.40 1.98
C ARG A 68 8.67 13.06 0.50
N ALA A 69 8.52 11.78 0.18
CA ALA A 69 8.76 11.26 -1.15
C ALA A 69 7.49 10.71 -1.83
N SER A 70 7.44 10.82 -3.15
CA SER A 70 6.40 10.26 -4.01
C SER A 70 7.03 9.45 -5.14
N THR A 71 6.44 8.30 -5.46
CA THR A 71 6.85 7.48 -6.59
C THR A 71 5.94 7.73 -7.78
N VAL A 72 6.54 7.93 -8.95
CA VAL A 72 5.82 8.15 -10.22
C VAL A 72 6.40 7.20 -11.25
N ALA A 73 5.53 6.40 -11.87
CA ALA A 73 5.87 5.58 -13.03
C ALA A 73 4.93 5.90 -14.18
N ARG A 74 5.35 5.58 -15.40
CA ARG A 74 4.56 5.78 -16.60
C ARG A 74 4.55 4.51 -17.44
N ILE A 75 3.35 4.08 -17.81
CA ILE A 75 3.13 3.10 -18.88
C ILE A 75 2.79 3.88 -20.14
N GLU A 76 3.55 3.67 -21.21
CA GLU A 76 3.20 4.26 -22.51
C GLU A 76 1.93 3.62 -23.05
N GLY A 77 0.94 4.44 -23.39
CA GLY A 77 -0.27 3.97 -24.04
C GLY A 77 -0.02 3.68 -25.52
N GLU A 78 -0.80 2.75 -26.09
CA GLU A 78 -0.72 2.38 -27.52
C GLU A 78 -0.98 3.56 -28.46
N ASP A 79 -1.77 4.55 -28.02
CA ASP A 79 -2.03 5.79 -28.74
C ASP A 79 -1.57 7.01 -27.90
N PRO A 80 -0.36 7.56 -28.16
CA PRO A 80 0.19 8.69 -27.43
C PRO A 80 -0.52 10.02 -27.71
N SER A 81 -1.45 10.08 -28.67
CA SER A 81 -2.22 11.30 -28.95
C SER A 81 -3.38 11.52 -27.96
N ARG A 82 -3.76 10.48 -27.22
CA ARG A 82 -4.85 10.55 -26.23
C ARG A 82 -4.33 11.15 -24.92
N PRO A 83 -5.19 11.85 -24.15
CA PRO A 83 -4.84 12.29 -22.81
C PRO A 83 -4.45 11.14 -21.88
N ALA A 84 -3.49 11.38 -20.99
CA ALA A 84 -3.10 10.39 -19.99
C ALA A 84 -4.20 10.20 -18.92
N LEU A 85 -4.35 8.96 -18.45
CA LEU A 85 -5.07 8.67 -17.21
C LEU A 85 -4.07 8.72 -16.06
N LEU A 86 -4.39 9.50 -15.01
CA LEU A 86 -3.60 9.51 -13.78
C LEU A 86 -4.28 8.61 -12.75
N ILE A 87 -3.55 7.58 -12.31
CA ILE A 87 -3.87 6.83 -11.11
C ILE A 87 -3.00 7.41 -10.00
N HIS A 88 -3.61 7.78 -8.87
CA HIS A 88 -2.94 8.46 -7.78
C HIS A 88 -3.52 7.99 -6.44
N GLY A 89 -2.62 7.76 -5.49
CA GLY A 89 -2.91 7.46 -4.09
C GLY A 89 -1.91 8.15 -3.17
N HIS A 90 -2.07 7.96 -1.87
CA HIS A 90 -1.17 8.51 -0.85
C HIS A 90 -0.74 7.40 0.11
N THR A 91 0.55 7.36 0.41
CA THR A 91 1.13 6.34 1.29
C THR A 91 1.22 6.82 2.74
N ASP A 92 1.04 8.11 3.02
CA ASP A 92 1.04 8.63 4.38
C ASP A 92 -0.23 8.24 5.13
N VAL A 93 -0.13 8.24 6.45
CA VAL A 93 -1.25 7.84 7.30
C VAL A 93 -1.35 8.78 8.49
N VAL A 94 -2.57 8.94 9.02
CA VAL A 94 -2.72 9.65 10.29
C VAL A 94 -2.07 8.85 11.44
N PRO A 95 -1.53 9.51 12.47
CA PRO A 95 -0.92 8.82 13.60
C PRO A 95 -1.85 7.81 14.27
N ALA A 96 -1.27 6.76 14.86
CA ALA A 96 -1.99 5.75 15.62
C ALA A 96 -1.30 5.51 16.97
N ASN A 97 -2.08 5.45 18.04
CA ASN A 97 -1.59 5.07 19.36
C ASN A 97 -1.83 3.57 19.57
N ALA A 98 -0.77 2.77 19.63
CA ALA A 98 -0.87 1.31 19.71
C ALA A 98 -1.70 0.80 20.91
N ALA A 99 -1.78 1.56 22.01
CA ALA A 99 -2.58 1.19 23.18
C ALA A 99 -4.09 1.16 22.91
N ASP A 100 -4.56 1.85 21.87
CA ASP A 100 -5.99 1.90 21.49
C ASP A 100 -6.38 0.77 20.51
N TRP A 101 -5.43 -0.09 20.12
CA TRP A 101 -5.62 -1.07 19.06
C TRP A 101 -5.59 -2.51 19.58
N THR A 102 -6.46 -3.35 19.01
CA THR A 102 -6.45 -4.81 19.24
C THR A 102 -5.22 -5.49 18.65
N HIS A 103 -4.80 -5.03 17.46
CA HIS A 103 -3.60 -5.46 16.75
C HIS A 103 -2.71 -4.25 16.54
N ASP A 104 -1.39 -4.40 16.64
CA ASP A 104 -0.48 -3.27 16.45
C ASP A 104 -0.77 -2.56 15.11
N PRO A 105 -0.92 -1.22 15.09
CA PRO A 105 -1.38 -0.49 13.92
C PRO A 105 -0.45 -0.63 12.72
N PHE A 106 0.82 -1.01 12.91
CA PHE A 106 1.80 -1.19 11.85
C PHE A 106 2.23 -2.67 11.71
N SER A 107 1.42 -3.61 12.19
CA SER A 107 1.70 -5.05 12.04
C SER A 107 1.39 -5.61 10.65
N GLY A 108 0.35 -5.10 9.98
CA GLY A 108 -0.23 -5.75 8.80
C GLY A 108 -0.74 -7.16 9.12
N GLU A 109 -1.34 -7.35 10.30
CA GLU A 109 -1.87 -8.65 10.73
C GLU A 109 -3.10 -9.04 9.91
N ILE A 110 -3.27 -10.35 9.63
CA ILE A 110 -4.52 -10.87 9.06
C ILE A 110 -5.29 -11.53 10.19
N ALA A 111 -6.43 -10.95 10.55
CA ALA A 111 -7.32 -11.46 11.60
C ALA A 111 -8.78 -11.27 11.19
N ASP A 112 -9.64 -12.22 11.56
CA ASP A 112 -11.08 -12.21 11.27
C ASP A 112 -11.45 -12.02 9.79
N GLY A 113 -10.56 -12.47 8.88
CA GLY A 113 -10.75 -12.35 7.43
C GLY A 113 -10.39 -10.99 6.84
N CYS A 114 -9.78 -10.10 7.61
CA CYS A 114 -9.37 -8.75 7.19
C CYS A 114 -7.86 -8.53 7.40
N VAL A 115 -7.28 -7.59 6.63
CA VAL A 115 -5.98 -7.00 6.95
C VAL A 115 -6.21 -5.88 7.98
N TRP A 116 -5.50 -5.95 9.10
CA TRP A 116 -5.53 -4.96 10.17
C TRP A 116 -4.31 -4.05 10.10
N GLY A 117 -4.55 -2.75 10.18
CA GLY A 117 -3.50 -1.76 10.34
C GLY A 117 -3.94 -0.33 9.99
N ARG A 118 -3.18 0.64 10.47
CA ARG A 118 -3.30 2.03 10.07
C ARG A 118 -2.87 2.16 8.60
N GLY A 119 -3.81 2.62 7.78
CA GLY A 119 -3.64 2.73 6.33
C GLY A 119 -4.37 1.64 5.54
N ALA A 120 -4.90 0.60 6.19
CA ALA A 120 -5.57 -0.52 5.52
C ALA A 120 -6.84 -0.14 4.73
N VAL A 121 -7.44 1.02 5.00
CA VAL A 121 -8.60 1.56 4.27
C VAL A 121 -8.30 2.96 3.69
N ASP A 122 -7.32 3.66 4.25
CA ASP A 122 -6.96 5.02 3.82
C ASP A 122 -5.43 5.18 3.77
N MET A 123 -4.81 4.94 2.61
CA MET A 123 -5.39 4.23 1.45
C MET A 123 -4.46 3.18 0.85
N LYS A 124 -3.66 2.53 1.72
CA LYS A 124 -2.65 1.54 1.32
C LYS A 124 -3.26 0.27 0.69
N ASP A 125 -4.55 0.02 0.87
CA ASP A 125 -5.28 -1.02 0.12
C ASP A 125 -5.42 -0.67 -1.36
N MET A 126 -5.77 0.58 -1.66
CA MET A 126 -5.85 1.08 -3.02
C MET A 126 -4.47 1.09 -3.69
N ASP A 127 -3.43 1.56 -2.98
CA ASP A 127 -2.06 1.55 -3.49
C ASP A 127 -1.54 0.13 -3.78
N ALA A 128 -1.98 -0.87 -3.01
CA ALA A 128 -1.61 -2.27 -3.23
C ALA A 128 -2.35 -2.91 -4.41
N MET A 129 -3.51 -2.36 -4.80
CA MET A 129 -4.34 -2.90 -5.87
C MET A 129 -4.00 -2.34 -7.25
N THR A 130 -3.45 -1.12 -7.33
CA THR A 130 -3.23 -0.38 -8.57
C THR A 130 -1.78 -0.36 -9.01
#